data_AF-A0A6L7XDX9-F1
#
_entry.id   AF-A0A6L7XDX9-F1
#
_cell.length_a   1.000
_cell.length_b   1.000
_cell.length_c   1.000
_cell.angle_alpha   90.00
_cell.angle_beta   90.00
_cell.angle_gamma   90.00
#
_symmetry.space_group_name_H-M   'P 1'
#
loop_
_entity.id
_entity.type
_entity.pdbx_description
1 polymer ?
#
loop_
_entity_poly.entity_id
_entity_poly.type
_entity_poly.pdbx_seq_one_letter_code
_entity_poly.pdbx_strand_id
1 'polypeptide(L)' 'MALVTRPAAVTGLSVQAGDAPGELHVSWDPHPNGAVDYRVKWAPVGQNFKKIKETDWNAFPVDNELTISGLW' A
#
# COMPACT_ATOMS: atom_id res chain seq x y z
N MET A 1 7.69 13.78 -27.23
CA MET A 1 6.77 13.83 -26.08
C MET A 1 6.36 12.41 -25.74
N ALA A 2 6.69 11.90 -24.55
CA ALA A 2 6.20 10.60 -24.11
C ALA A 2 4.75 10.75 -23.65
N LEU A 3 3.85 9.88 -24.12
CA LEU A 3 2.52 9.75 -23.56
C LEU A 3 2.67 9.31 -22.10
N VAL A 4 2.23 10.15 -21.16
CA VAL A 4 2.15 9.74 -19.74
C VAL A 4 1.02 8.72 -19.65
N THR A 5 1.35 7.45 -19.81
CA THR A 5 0.42 6.35 -19.57
C THR A 5 0.30 6.18 -18.06
N ARG A 6 -0.93 6.09 -17.56
CA ARG A 6 -1.17 5.74 -16.15
C ARG A 6 -0.49 4.40 -15.84
N PRO A 7 0.08 4.21 -14.64
CA PRO A 7 0.57 2.90 -14.22
C PRO A 7 -0.54 1.85 -14.35
N ALA A 8 -0.16 0.61 -14.64
CA ALA A 8 -1.09 -0.51 -14.61
C ALA A 8 -1.63 -0.69 -13.19
N ALA A 9 -2.82 -1.29 -13.07
CA ALA A 9 -3.39 -1.61 -11.77
C ALA A 9 -2.52 -2.63 -11.02
N VAL A 10 -2.46 -2.50 -9.70
CA VAL A 10 -1.82 -3.48 -8.80
C VAL A 10 -2.61 -4.79 -8.81
N THR A 11 -1.91 -5.92 -8.83
CA THR A 11 -2.47 -7.27 -8.76
C THR A 11 -1.88 -8.05 -7.58
N GLY A 12 -2.46 -9.20 -7.24
CA GLY A 12 -1.90 -10.10 -6.24
C GLY A 12 -1.91 -9.57 -4.80
N LEU A 13 -2.72 -8.55 -4.48
CA LEU A 13 -2.79 -8.00 -3.14
C LEU A 13 -3.15 -9.07 -2.11
N SER A 14 -2.25 -9.25 -1.13
CA SER A 14 -2.40 -10.16 0.00
C SER A 14 -2.21 -9.38 1.30
N VAL A 15 -2.95 -9.81 2.33
CA VAL A 15 -2.85 -9.25 3.69
C VAL A 15 -2.79 -10.42 4.67
N GLN A 16 -1.78 -10.40 5.52
CA GLN A 16 -1.55 -11.39 6.56
C GLN A 16 -1.33 -10.67 7.90
N ALA A 17 -1.50 -11.39 9.00
CA ALA A 17 -1.05 -10.89 10.30
C ALA A 17 0.47 -10.64 10.26
N GLY A 18 0.93 -9.54 10.87
CA GLY A 18 2.35 -9.32 11.09
C GLY A 18 2.89 -10.17 12.25
N ASP A 19 4.18 -10.00 12.54
CA ASP A 19 4.87 -10.79 13.57
C ASP A 19 4.51 -10.35 15.00
N ALA A 20 4.12 -9.08 15.18
CA ALA A 20 3.69 -8.54 16.46
C ALA A 20 2.18 -8.18 16.48
N PRO A 21 1.57 -8.18 17.67
CA PRO A 21 0.24 -7.60 17.87
C PRO A 21 0.14 -6.17 17.32
N GLY A 22 -0.97 -5.89 16.64
CA GLY A 22 -1.20 -4.60 15.98
C GLY A 22 -0.41 -4.41 14.68
N GLU A 23 0.05 -5.50 14.06
CA GLU A 23 0.72 -5.47 12.76
C GLU A 23 -0.04 -6.24 11.67
N LEU A 24 0.06 -5.73 10.45
CA LEU A 24 -0.33 -6.42 9.23
C LEU A 24 0.85 -6.43 8.26
N HIS A 25 1.12 -7.58 7.65
CA HIS A 25 2.01 -7.67 6.50
C HIS A 25 1.17 -7.64 5.22
N VAL A 26 1.49 -6.70 4.34
CA VAL A 26 0.77 -6.45 3.08
C VAL A 26 1.76 -6.62 1.93
N SER A 27 1.40 -7.41 0.93
CA SER A 27 2.23 -7.63 -0.26
C SER A 27 1.39 -7.68 -1.53
N TRP A 28 2.03 -7.44 -2.67
CA TRP A 28 1.40 -7.45 -3.99
C TRP A 28 2.39 -7.83 -5.08
N ASP A 29 1.89 -8.10 -6.29
CA ASP A 29 2.75 -8.39 -7.44
C ASP A 29 3.54 -7.13 -7.85
N PRO A 30 4.85 -7.24 -8.13
CA PRO A 30 5.62 -6.12 -8.66
C PRO A 30 5.05 -5.59 -9.98
N HIS A 31 5.00 -4.27 -10.14
CA HIS A 31 4.58 -3.67 -11.40
C HIS A 31 5.51 -4.10 -12.55
N PRO A 32 4.98 -4.55 -13.71
CA PRO A 32 5.78 -5.24 -14.74
C PRO A 32 6.88 -4.35 -15.38
N ASN A 33 6.74 -3.04 -15.29
CA ASN A 33 7.71 -2.07 -15.81
C ASN A 33 8.46 -1.32 -14.69
N GLY A 34 8.40 -1.83 -13.46
CA GLY A 34 8.81 -1.11 -12.26
C GLY A 34 7.81 -0.03 -11.86
N ALA A 35 7.81 0.32 -10.58
CA ALA A 35 7.09 1.46 -10.03
C ALA A 35 8.11 2.41 -9.39
N VAL A 36 7.81 3.71 -9.37
CA VAL A 36 8.59 4.66 -8.56
C VAL A 36 8.29 4.43 -7.08
N ASP A 37 7.00 4.30 -6.76
CA ASP A 37 6.46 3.95 -5.46
C ASP A 37 5.07 3.33 -5.61
N TYR A 38 4.54 2.85 -4.49
CA TYR A 38 3.14 2.47 -4.35
C TYR A 38 2.48 3.36 -3.32
N ARG A 39 1.16 3.47 -3.36
CA ARG A 39 0.40 4.07 -2.26
C ARG A 39 -0.45 3.01 -1.58
N VAL A 40 -0.01 2.58 -0.40
CA VAL A 40 -0.78 1.70 0.48
C VAL A 40 -1.60 2.57 1.43
N LYS A 41 -2.86 2.21 1.66
CA LYS A 41 -3.76 2.91 2.58
C LYS A 41 -4.57 1.90 3.37
N TRP A 42 -4.84 2.23 4.62
CA TRP A 42 -5.66 1.40 5.49
C TRP A 42 -6.68 2.27 6.25
N ALA A 43 -7.71 1.62 6.78
CA ALA A 43 -8.71 2.25 7.62
C ALA A 43 -9.38 1.18 8.49
N PRO A 44 -9.83 1.53 9.71
CA PRO A 44 -10.72 0.67 10.46
C PRO A 44 -12.02 0.37 9.69
N VAL A 45 -12.64 -0.78 9.97
CA VAL A 45 -13.92 -1.15 9.38
C VAL A 45 -14.97 -0.07 9.64
N GLY A 46 -15.68 0.34 8.60
CA GLY A 46 -16.71 1.40 8.66
C GLY A 46 -16.15 2.82 8.57
N GLN A 47 -14.83 3.01 8.49
CA GLN A 47 -14.20 4.30 8.24
C GLN A 47 -13.75 4.44 6.78
N ASN A 48 -13.61 5.69 6.34
CA ASN A 48 -13.13 6.01 5.00
C ASN A 48 -11.59 6.05 4.96
N PHE A 49 -11.02 5.62 3.84
CA PHE A 49 -9.60 5.82 3.57
C PHE A 49 -9.23 7.30 3.54
N LYS A 50 -8.06 7.60 4.10
CA LYS A 50 -7.48 8.93 4.14
C LYS A 50 -7.04 9.42 2.74
N LYS A 51 -7.00 10.74 2.55
CA LYS A 51 -6.54 11.39 1.31
C LYS A 51 -5.02 11.28 1.17
N ILE A 52 -4.50 11.52 -0.04
CA ILE A 52 -3.05 11.31 -0.32
C ILE A 52 -2.15 12.24 0.49
N LYS A 53 -2.66 13.43 0.82
CA LYS A 53 -1.95 14.43 1.61
C LYS A 53 -1.91 14.12 3.10
N GLU A 54 -2.65 13.11 3.54
CA GLU A 54 -2.69 12.70 4.94
C GLU A 54 -1.67 11.57 5.10
N THR A 55 -0.61 11.81 5.85
CA THR A 55 0.45 10.82 6.10
C THR A 55 -0.02 9.73 7.05
N ASP A 56 -1.01 10.02 7.90
CA ASP A 56 -1.66 9.03 8.73
C ASP A 56 -2.48 8.07 7.86
N TRP A 57 -2.32 6.78 8.13
CA TRP A 57 -2.99 5.68 7.43
C TRP A 57 -2.70 5.60 5.91
N ASN A 58 -1.58 6.19 5.50
CA ASN A 58 -0.99 6.01 4.19
C ASN A 58 0.49 5.69 4.34
N ALA A 59 1.03 4.91 3.39
CA ALA A 59 2.45 4.70 3.25
C ALA A 59 2.82 4.69 1.76
N PHE A 60 4.07 5.04 1.49
CA PHE A 60 4.60 5.14 0.13
C PHE A 60 5.86 4.28 -0.06
N PRO A 61 5.75 2.94 0.08
CA PRO A 61 6.88 2.05 -0.11
C PRO A 61 7.29 2.01 -1.58
N VAL A 62 8.60 1.83 -1.81
CA VAL A 62 9.15 1.55 -3.16
C VAL A 62 9.12 0.06 -3.49
N ASP A 63 9.21 -0.78 -2.46
CA ASP A 63 9.09 -2.23 -2.56
C ASP A 63 7.63 -2.66 -2.66
N ASN A 64 7.41 -3.90 -3.13
CA ASN A 64 6.07 -4.47 -3.32
C ASN A 64 5.49 -5.13 -2.05
N GLU A 65 5.96 -4.70 -0.89
CA GLU A 65 5.52 -5.15 0.42
C GLU A 65 5.63 -4.04 1.47
N LEU A 66 4.83 -4.17 2.54
CA LEU A 66 4.80 -3.24 3.66
C LEU A 66 4.31 -3.95 4.93
N THR A 67 5.04 -3.80 6.02
CA THR A 67 4.50 -4.07 7.36
C THR A 67 3.88 -2.78 7.92
N ILE A 68 2.58 -2.83 8.17
CA ILE A 68 1.83 -1.76 8.84
C ILE A 68 1.81 -2.09 10.32
N SER A 69 2.39 -1.22 11.16
CA SER A 69 2.43 -1.39 12.61
C SER A 69 1.58 -0.34 13.34
N GLY A 70 1.33 -0.57 14.62
CA GLY A 70 0.61 0.39 15.47
C GLY A 70 -0.92 0.38 15.29
N LEU A 71 -1.48 -0.73 14.82
CA LEU A 71 -2.93 -0.93 14.64
C LEU A 71 -3.56 -1.33 15.98
N TRP A 72 -4.09 -0.36 16.72
CA TRP A 72 -4.74 -0.54 18.02
C TRP A 72 -6.02 0.30 18.13
#